data_AF-A0AAW0BEC8-F1
#
_entry.id   AF-A0AAW0BEC8-F1
#
_cell.length_a   1.000
_cell.length_b   1.000
_cell.length_c   1.000
_cell.angle_alpha   90.00
_cell.angle_beta   90.00
_cell.angle_gamma   90.00
#
_symmetry.space_group_name_H-M   'P 1'
#
loop_
_entity.id
_entity.type
_entity.pdbx_description
1 polymer ?
#
loop_
_entity_poly.entity_id
_entity_poly.type
_entity_poly.pdbx_seq_one_letter_code
_entity_poly.pdbx_strand_id
1 'polypeptide(L)'
;MIRVHYSMAVCVVPLVVVTLLLYASNNPQPNRIQFPLDSMRFAGFTLRPPTQTRPYLRVGPVGYEGLGSVLMHFKQSIILSLALQSSLHLAFTDVLDHRYSSSEIYNRNAPADARTLYLGKTCRIQDYITHDERDALTRGWCNGEGWAVERLERVREGISDCTGIFDLESWKDELVQDLNGCIISWVRSRLIPHLTFSPLPYSSFSPPHFARPISVGIHIRWGDMFAPPGTPILAHNFYGSFNFPEIIRVLTDLRAYAGPTGIALTIAMEDANHRVLALLNETEYTLLNSPHARALDDLIALSQNDVLLLGESSFGALVHLIAPRGLTLVKGDGKFGKFANTSGFGRHVVFMSNYTPADLRLLQVPVEHQTRGGGGKKSLQIVSSIM
;
A
#
# COMPACT_ATOMS: atom_id res chain seq x y z
N MET A 1 57.40 37.07 -25.49
CA MET A 1 55.97 37.38 -25.68
C MET A 1 55.19 36.06 -25.71
N ILE A 2 54.82 35.54 -24.54
CA ILE A 2 53.98 34.34 -24.36
C ILE A 2 53.11 34.66 -23.13
N ARG A 3 51.80 34.85 -23.34
CA ARG A 3 50.84 35.09 -22.27
C ARG A 3 50.37 33.75 -21.71
N VAL A 4 50.51 33.61 -20.39
CA VAL A 4 49.84 32.60 -19.57
C VAL A 4 48.43 33.12 -19.24
N HIS A 5 47.40 32.32 -19.48
CA HIS A 5 46.05 32.55 -18.96
C HIS A 5 45.56 31.31 -18.21
N TYR A 6 45.31 31.48 -16.92
CA TYR A 6 44.46 30.62 -16.11
C TYR A 6 42.99 30.89 -16.45
N SER A 7 42.18 29.83 -16.54
CA SER A 7 40.79 29.89 -16.11
C SER A 7 40.26 28.50 -15.79
N MET A 8 39.94 28.31 -14.52
CA MET A 8 39.06 27.26 -14.02
C MET A 8 37.64 27.53 -14.53
N ALA A 9 36.95 26.49 -15.00
CA ALA A 9 35.49 26.51 -15.13
C ALA A 9 34.92 25.25 -14.46
N VAL A 10 34.34 25.49 -13.29
CA VAL A 10 33.51 24.58 -12.52
C VAL A 10 32.26 24.24 -13.35
N CYS A 11 32.05 22.95 -13.68
CA CYS A 11 30.78 22.49 -14.24
C CYS A 11 29.76 22.32 -13.10
N VAL A 12 28.90 23.32 -12.94
CA VAL A 12 27.71 23.27 -12.09
C VAL A 12 26.58 22.62 -12.90
N VAL A 13 26.02 21.53 -12.35
CA VAL A 13 24.81 20.85 -12.84
C VAL A 13 23.61 21.81 -12.70
N PRO A 14 22.79 22.06 -13.74
CA PRO A 14 21.67 22.98 -13.60
C PRO A 14 20.51 22.29 -12.87
N LEU A 15 20.17 22.85 -11.71
CA LEU A 15 18.94 22.63 -10.98
C LEU A 15 17.79 23.22 -11.82
N VAL A 16 17.03 22.39 -12.54
CA VAL A 16 15.86 22.86 -13.30
C VAL A 16 14.70 23.06 -12.32
N VAL A 17 14.49 24.31 -11.91
CA VAL A 17 13.27 24.78 -11.24
C VAL A 17 12.22 24.99 -12.33
N VAL A 18 11.21 24.12 -12.41
CA VAL A 18 10.06 24.30 -13.29
C VAL A 18 9.08 25.26 -12.62
N THR A 19 9.19 26.56 -12.94
CA THR A 19 8.17 27.55 -12.60
C THR A 19 7.01 27.40 -13.58
N LEU A 20 5.92 26.77 -13.16
CA LEU A 20 4.64 26.72 -13.90
C LEU A 20 4.00 28.12 -13.89
N LEU A 21 4.27 28.91 -14.93
CA LEU A 21 3.51 30.14 -15.24
C LEU A 21 2.12 29.75 -15.77
N LEU A 22 1.16 29.58 -14.86
CA LEU A 22 -0.26 29.58 -15.22
C LEU A 22 -0.68 30.99 -15.61
N TYR A 23 -0.90 31.22 -16.90
CA TYR A 23 -1.50 32.44 -17.43
C TYR A 23 -2.88 32.62 -16.79
N ALA A 24 -2.99 33.63 -15.92
CA ALA A 24 -4.24 34.00 -15.28
C ALA A 24 -5.12 34.75 -16.30
N SER A 25 -6.24 34.12 -16.70
CA SER A 25 -7.38 34.85 -17.24
C SER A 25 -7.97 35.70 -16.11
N ASN A 26 -8.02 37.02 -16.32
CA ASN A 26 -8.55 38.01 -15.40
C ASN A 26 -10.04 37.76 -15.11
N ASN A 27 -10.34 37.12 -13.99
CA ASN A 27 -11.59 37.31 -13.26
C ASN A 27 -11.39 36.91 -11.79
N PRO A 28 -11.69 37.78 -10.81
CA PRO A 28 -11.56 37.45 -9.40
C PRO A 28 -12.79 36.64 -8.97
N GLN A 29 -12.58 35.39 -8.57
CA GLN A 29 -13.56 34.61 -7.82
C GLN A 29 -12.94 34.25 -6.46
N PRO A 30 -13.65 34.45 -5.34
CA PRO A 30 -13.15 34.18 -4.01
C PRO A 30 -13.35 32.70 -3.72
N ASN A 31 -12.29 31.90 -3.85
CA ASN A 31 -12.04 30.60 -3.19
C ASN A 31 -10.86 29.89 -3.86
N ARG A 32 -9.72 30.60 -4.01
CA ARG A 32 -8.45 29.96 -4.36
C ARG A 32 -7.75 29.53 -3.08
N ILE A 33 -7.69 28.22 -2.84
CA ILE A 33 -6.59 27.64 -2.08
C ILE A 33 -5.33 27.91 -2.91
N GLN A 34 -4.53 28.87 -2.49
CA GLN A 34 -3.16 29.01 -2.97
C GLN A 34 -2.38 27.81 -2.48
N PHE A 35 -2.14 26.82 -3.35
CA PHE A 35 -1.07 25.88 -3.12
C PHE A 35 0.24 26.65 -3.32
N PRO A 36 1.13 26.74 -2.32
CA PRO A 36 2.47 27.23 -2.57
C PRO A 36 3.15 26.22 -3.50
N LEU A 37 3.26 26.57 -4.79
CA LEU A 37 4.04 25.83 -5.79
C LEU A 37 5.51 25.68 -5.36
N ASP A 38 5.95 26.50 -4.40
CA ASP A 38 7.30 26.52 -3.83
C ASP A 38 7.68 25.22 -3.07
N SER A 39 6.72 24.34 -2.75
CA SER A 39 6.99 23.03 -2.12
C SER A 39 7.01 21.85 -3.09
N MET A 40 6.76 22.04 -4.39
CA MET A 40 6.82 20.96 -5.38
C MET A 40 8.25 20.80 -5.93
N ARG A 41 8.97 19.75 -5.51
CA ARG A 41 10.22 19.36 -6.19
C ARG A 41 9.91 18.45 -7.39
N PHE A 42 10.06 18.98 -8.60
CA PHE A 42 10.12 18.18 -9.85
C PHE A 42 11.48 17.48 -10.04
N ALA A 43 12.18 17.14 -8.95
CA ALA A 43 13.47 16.49 -9.04
C ALA A 43 13.31 15.08 -9.61
N GLY A 44 14.05 14.77 -10.68
CA GLY A 44 14.08 13.44 -11.29
C GLY A 44 13.19 13.23 -12.51
N PHE A 45 12.59 14.29 -13.07
CA PHE A 45 11.90 14.21 -14.36
C PHE A 45 12.85 14.32 -15.56
N THR A 46 12.71 13.45 -16.55
CA THR A 46 13.37 13.63 -17.87
C THR A 46 12.38 14.16 -18.89
N LEU A 47 12.81 15.00 -19.85
CA LEU A 47 11.98 15.43 -20.98
C LEU A 47 12.23 14.47 -22.16
N ARG A 48 11.19 13.89 -22.75
CA ARG A 48 11.29 12.97 -23.90
C ARG A 48 10.20 13.24 -24.94
N PRO A 49 10.33 12.74 -26.19
CA PRO A 49 9.23 12.67 -27.16
C PRO A 49 8.15 11.66 -26.71
N PRO A 50 6.87 11.88 -27.07
CA PRO A 50 5.73 11.16 -26.51
C PRO A 50 5.77 9.65 -26.75
N THR A 51 5.48 8.87 -25.70
CA THR A 51 5.22 7.43 -25.73
C THR A 51 3.72 7.13 -25.57
N GLN A 52 3.27 5.89 -25.76
CA GLN A 52 1.87 5.51 -25.53
C GLN A 52 1.42 5.70 -24.06
N THR A 53 2.32 5.52 -23.09
CA THR A 53 2.04 5.74 -21.67
C THR A 53 2.43 7.15 -21.24
N ARG A 54 1.55 7.76 -20.43
CA ARG A 54 1.60 9.15 -19.96
C ARG A 54 1.75 9.23 -18.45
N PRO A 55 2.48 10.21 -17.89
CA PRO A 55 2.53 10.41 -16.44
C PRO A 55 1.16 10.83 -15.90
N TYR A 56 0.78 10.26 -14.76
CA TYR A 56 -0.34 10.71 -13.94
C TYR A 56 0.23 11.28 -12.65
N LEU A 57 0.09 12.58 -12.42
CA LEU A 57 0.71 13.28 -11.31
C LEU A 57 -0.33 13.53 -10.23
N ARG A 58 -0.16 12.87 -9.07
CA ARG A 58 -0.99 13.12 -7.89
C ARG A 58 -0.31 14.11 -6.98
N VAL A 59 -0.94 15.27 -6.80
CA VAL A 59 -0.42 16.37 -5.96
C VAL A 59 -1.24 16.43 -4.67
N GLY A 60 -0.58 16.37 -3.51
CA GLY A 60 -1.27 16.55 -2.23
C GLY A 60 -0.36 16.23 -1.03
N PRO A 61 -0.26 17.11 -0.02
CA PRO A 61 0.55 16.83 1.16
C PRO A 61 -0.16 15.84 2.07
N VAL A 62 0.51 14.75 2.43
CA VAL A 62 0.06 13.75 3.42
C VAL A 62 1.17 13.47 4.44
N GLY A 63 2.05 14.45 4.62
CA GLY A 63 3.29 14.33 5.38
C GLY A 63 3.21 13.84 6.80
N TYR A 64 2.06 14.02 7.45
CA TYR A 64 1.85 13.67 8.85
C TYR A 64 1.39 12.21 9.03
N GLU A 65 1.25 11.46 7.93
CA GLU A 65 0.66 10.13 7.95
C GLU A 65 1.65 9.01 7.62
N GLY A 66 1.50 7.88 8.30
CA GLY A 66 2.30 6.69 8.04
C GLY A 66 2.05 6.10 6.65
N LEU A 67 3.03 5.37 6.12
CA LEU A 67 3.05 4.83 4.74
C LEU A 67 1.76 4.09 4.32
N GLY A 68 1.16 3.32 5.23
CA GLY A 68 -0.09 2.61 4.97
C GLY A 68 -1.30 3.54 4.90
N SER A 69 -1.33 4.62 5.68
CA SER A 69 -2.42 5.60 5.67
C SER A 69 -2.38 6.46 4.41
N VAL A 70 -1.17 6.90 4.01
CA VAL A 70 -0.92 7.56 2.71
C VAL A 70 -1.49 6.75 1.54
N LEU A 71 -1.39 5.42 1.56
CA LEU A 71 -1.97 4.58 0.52
C LEU A 71 -3.49 4.73 0.43
N MET A 72 -4.19 4.90 1.55
CA MET A 72 -5.65 5.04 1.60
C MET A 72 -6.12 6.33 0.91
N HIS A 73 -5.30 7.38 0.96
CA HIS A 73 -5.59 8.67 0.34
C HIS A 73 -5.46 8.67 -1.18
N PHE A 74 -4.67 7.75 -1.75
CA PHE A 74 -4.36 7.78 -3.19
C PHE A 74 -4.88 6.57 -3.96
N LYS A 75 -5.71 5.71 -3.36
CA LYS A 75 -6.26 4.53 -4.03
C LYS A 75 -7.02 4.87 -5.29
N GLN A 76 -7.85 5.91 -5.24
CA GLN A 76 -8.63 6.33 -6.40
C GLN A 76 -7.71 6.79 -7.53
N SER A 77 -6.67 7.59 -7.23
CA SER A 77 -5.64 7.97 -8.20
C SER A 77 -4.88 6.77 -8.78
N ILE A 78 -4.55 5.76 -7.95
CA ILE A 78 -3.94 4.51 -8.41
C ILE A 78 -4.88 3.81 -9.40
N ILE A 79 -6.15 3.61 -9.04
CA ILE A 79 -7.14 2.93 -9.87
C ILE A 79 -7.36 3.68 -11.19
N LEU A 80 -7.55 5.00 -11.13
CA LEU A 80 -7.70 5.85 -12.32
C LEU A 80 -6.45 5.77 -13.19
N SER A 81 -5.25 5.77 -12.60
CA SER A 81 -4.02 5.66 -13.38
C SER A 81 -3.93 4.34 -14.15
N LEU A 82 -4.32 3.23 -13.52
CA LEU A 82 -4.38 1.90 -14.13
C LEU A 82 -5.43 1.86 -15.25
N ALA A 83 -6.64 2.36 -14.99
CA ALA A 83 -7.73 2.38 -15.96
C ALA A 83 -7.40 3.23 -17.20
N LEU A 84 -6.75 4.37 -17.01
CA LEU A 84 -6.35 5.28 -18.09
C LEU A 84 -5.03 4.89 -18.76
N GLN A 85 -4.44 3.74 -18.40
CA GLN A 85 -3.16 3.25 -18.94
C GLN A 85 -2.04 4.29 -18.80
N SER A 86 -1.98 4.91 -17.62
CA SER A 86 -1.04 5.96 -17.27
C SER A 86 -0.19 5.55 -16.08
N SER A 87 0.93 6.23 -15.91
CA SER A 87 1.94 5.86 -14.92
C SER A 87 1.92 6.87 -13.77
N LEU A 88 1.35 6.47 -12.63
CA LEU A 88 1.21 7.31 -11.45
C LEU A 88 2.56 7.71 -10.85
N HIS A 89 2.70 8.98 -10.54
CA HIS A 89 3.77 9.55 -9.76
C HIS A 89 3.19 10.43 -8.64
N LEU A 90 3.64 10.17 -7.41
CA LEU A 90 3.22 10.92 -6.23
C LEU A 90 4.08 12.18 -6.10
N ALA A 91 3.53 13.34 -6.42
CA ALA A 91 4.24 14.61 -6.50
C ALA A 91 4.03 15.44 -5.21
N PHE A 92 4.60 14.95 -4.11
CA PHE A 92 4.68 15.68 -2.83
C PHE A 92 6.00 15.35 -2.13
N THR A 93 6.52 16.28 -1.33
CA THR A 93 7.78 16.11 -0.60
C THR A 93 7.56 16.40 0.86
N ASP A 94 6.88 15.48 1.53
CA ASP A 94 6.71 15.61 2.96
C ASP A 94 7.57 14.55 3.67
N VAL A 95 8.46 15.02 4.54
CA VAL A 95 9.30 14.20 5.45
C VAL A 95 8.86 14.41 6.91
N LEU A 96 7.67 14.98 7.12
CA LEU A 96 7.21 15.41 8.43
C LEU A 96 6.87 14.19 9.31
N ASP A 97 7.12 14.32 10.62
CA ASP A 97 6.89 13.37 11.72
C ASP A 97 7.48 11.95 11.61
N HIS A 98 7.30 11.26 10.49
CA HIS A 98 7.78 9.90 10.25
C HIS A 98 9.22 9.83 9.70
N ARG A 99 9.92 10.95 9.49
CA ARG A 99 11.34 11.01 9.06
C ARG A 99 11.68 10.23 7.76
N TYR A 100 10.67 9.84 6.98
CA TYR A 100 10.77 9.31 5.63
C TYR A 100 9.74 9.97 4.73
N SER A 101 10.01 10.02 3.43
CA SER A 101 9.03 10.46 2.44
C SER A 101 8.29 9.27 1.84
N SER A 102 6.97 9.19 2.08
CA SER A 102 6.11 8.16 1.49
C SER A 102 6.11 8.23 -0.04
N SER A 103 6.17 9.42 -0.63
CA SER A 103 6.27 9.58 -2.08
C SER A 103 7.61 9.04 -2.60
N GLU A 104 8.73 9.29 -1.93
CA GLU A 104 10.02 8.74 -2.32
C GLU A 104 10.00 7.21 -2.29
N ILE A 105 9.37 6.60 -1.26
CA ILE A 105 9.22 5.16 -1.15
C ILE A 105 8.39 4.59 -2.31
N TYR A 106 7.17 5.11 -2.55
CA TYR A 106 6.30 4.61 -3.64
C TYR A 106 6.84 4.94 -5.04
N ASN A 107 7.55 6.05 -5.20
CA ASN A 107 8.12 6.45 -6.47
C ASN A 107 9.45 5.75 -6.75
N ARG A 108 10.15 5.17 -5.76
CA ARG A 108 11.48 4.55 -5.90
C ARG A 108 11.57 3.59 -7.09
N ASN A 109 10.53 2.78 -7.28
CA ASN A 109 10.44 1.81 -8.37
C ASN A 109 9.36 2.20 -9.42
N ALA A 110 9.03 3.49 -9.52
CA ALA A 110 8.17 3.97 -10.59
C ALA A 110 8.78 3.66 -11.96
N PRO A 111 7.98 3.20 -12.95
CA PRO A 111 8.46 3.09 -14.32
C PRO A 111 8.89 4.46 -14.86
N ALA A 112 9.80 4.45 -15.84
CA ALA A 112 10.49 5.67 -16.28
C ALA A 112 9.55 6.76 -16.83
N ASP A 113 8.45 6.34 -17.43
CA ASP A 113 7.38 7.21 -17.95
C ASP A 113 6.62 7.97 -16.85
N ALA A 114 6.42 7.40 -15.67
CA ALA A 114 5.90 8.12 -14.49
C ALA A 114 6.83 9.27 -14.07
N ARG A 115 8.13 9.18 -14.38
CA ARG A 115 9.14 10.21 -14.11
C ARG A 115 9.53 11.00 -15.36
N THR A 116 8.66 11.07 -16.36
CA THR A 116 8.95 11.81 -17.58
C THR A 116 7.86 12.82 -17.81
N LEU A 117 8.22 14.11 -17.78
CA LEU A 117 7.32 15.19 -18.16
C LEU A 117 7.53 15.43 -19.65
N TYR A 118 6.55 15.08 -20.46
CA TYR A 118 6.60 15.28 -21.89
C TYR A 118 6.14 16.69 -22.22
N LEU A 119 6.95 17.44 -22.98
CA LEU A 119 6.55 18.76 -23.49
C LEU A 119 5.28 18.59 -24.33
N GLY A 120 4.16 19.19 -23.92
CA GLY A 120 2.87 19.06 -24.59
C GLY A 120 1.69 19.47 -23.72
N LYS A 121 0.47 19.14 -24.16
CA LYS A 121 -0.78 19.48 -23.47
C LYS A 121 -0.90 18.67 -22.18
N THR A 122 -1.04 19.34 -21.05
CA THR A 122 -1.38 18.69 -19.78
C THR A 122 -2.87 18.82 -19.53
N CYS A 123 -3.47 17.79 -18.96
CA CYS A 123 -4.91 17.76 -18.70
C CYS A 123 -5.18 17.50 -17.23
N ARG A 124 -6.17 18.19 -16.68
CA ARG A 124 -6.62 17.99 -15.30
C ARG A 124 -7.71 16.92 -15.30
N ILE A 125 -7.55 15.88 -14.48
CA ILE A 125 -8.54 14.78 -14.46
C ILE A 125 -9.92 15.24 -13.98
N GLN A 126 -9.96 16.27 -13.12
CA GLN A 126 -11.19 16.90 -12.63
C GLN A 126 -12.04 17.56 -13.73
N ASP A 127 -11.46 17.85 -14.91
CA ASP A 127 -12.23 18.36 -16.05
C ASP A 127 -13.07 17.26 -16.72
N TYR A 128 -12.74 15.99 -16.43
CA TYR A 128 -13.34 14.83 -17.06
C TYR A 128 -14.08 13.93 -16.09
N ILE A 129 -13.70 13.92 -14.81
CA ILE A 129 -14.32 13.11 -13.75
C ILE A 129 -14.51 14.02 -12.53
N THR A 130 -15.76 14.23 -12.11
CA THR A 130 -16.06 15.07 -10.94
C THR A 130 -15.68 14.35 -9.65
N HIS A 131 -15.50 15.10 -8.56
CA HIS A 131 -15.26 14.55 -7.22
C HIS A 131 -16.28 13.46 -6.86
N ASP A 132 -17.57 13.77 -7.01
CA ASP A 132 -18.68 12.86 -6.65
C ASP A 132 -18.73 11.59 -7.53
N GLU A 133 -18.29 11.68 -8.78
CA GLU A 133 -18.27 10.54 -9.70
C GLU A 133 -17.14 9.56 -9.37
N ARG A 134 -16.01 10.05 -8.83
CA ARG A 134 -14.77 9.26 -8.67
C ARG A 134 -14.95 8.01 -7.82
N ASP A 135 -15.67 8.10 -6.71
CA ASP A 135 -15.86 6.94 -5.83
C ASP A 135 -16.66 5.83 -6.52
N ALA A 136 -17.83 6.17 -7.08
CA ALA A 136 -18.64 5.22 -7.82
C ALA A 136 -17.86 4.63 -9.01
N LEU A 137 -17.13 5.46 -9.75
CA LEU A 137 -16.41 5.06 -10.95
C LEU A 137 -15.23 4.12 -10.62
N THR A 138 -14.44 4.43 -9.59
CA THR A 138 -13.30 3.59 -9.18
C THR A 138 -13.75 2.26 -8.58
N ARG A 139 -14.84 2.25 -7.79
CA ARG A 139 -15.47 1.02 -7.29
C ARG A 139 -16.03 0.18 -8.42
N GLY A 140 -16.80 0.78 -9.32
CA GLY A 140 -17.39 0.11 -10.46
C GLY A 140 -16.34 -0.52 -11.37
N TRP A 141 -15.28 0.23 -11.70
CA TRP A 141 -14.16 -0.32 -12.48
C TRP A 141 -13.46 -1.46 -11.72
N CYS A 142 -13.25 -1.28 -10.42
CA CYS A 142 -12.64 -2.32 -9.61
C CYS A 142 -13.47 -3.61 -9.59
N ASN A 143 -14.80 -3.50 -9.58
CA ASN A 143 -15.73 -4.63 -9.60
C ASN A 143 -15.96 -5.19 -11.01
N GLY A 144 -15.41 -4.56 -12.05
CA GLY A 144 -15.63 -4.97 -13.44
C GLY A 144 -17.02 -4.62 -13.99
N GLU A 145 -17.63 -3.56 -13.47
CA GLU A 145 -18.93 -3.08 -13.92
C GLU A 145 -18.81 -2.39 -15.28
N GLY A 146 -19.59 -2.86 -16.27
CA GLY A 146 -19.46 -2.41 -17.66
C GLY A 146 -19.60 -0.90 -17.86
N TRP A 147 -20.53 -0.25 -17.14
CA TRP A 147 -20.74 1.19 -17.22
C TRP A 147 -19.49 1.99 -16.82
N ALA A 148 -18.74 1.52 -15.82
CA ALA A 148 -17.54 2.18 -15.33
C ALA A 148 -16.38 2.01 -16.31
N VAL A 149 -16.26 0.82 -16.91
CA VAL A 149 -15.29 0.56 -17.99
C VAL A 149 -15.58 1.48 -19.17
N GLU A 150 -16.81 1.51 -19.68
CA GLU A 150 -17.21 2.40 -20.78
C GLU A 150 -16.99 3.88 -20.46
N ARG A 151 -17.27 4.29 -19.22
CA ARG A 151 -17.06 5.67 -18.79
C ARG A 151 -15.58 6.05 -18.79
N LEU A 152 -14.71 5.18 -18.27
CA LEU A 152 -13.26 5.40 -18.26
C LEU A 152 -12.65 5.35 -19.66
N GLU A 153 -13.19 4.54 -20.56
CA GLU A 153 -12.81 4.54 -21.97
C GLU A 153 -13.12 5.88 -22.64
N ARG A 154 -14.32 6.45 -22.41
CA ARG A 154 -14.65 7.81 -22.88
C ARG A 154 -13.74 8.88 -22.30
N VAL A 155 -13.35 8.76 -21.02
CA VAL A 155 -12.36 9.67 -20.43
C VAL A 155 -11.01 9.52 -21.14
N ARG A 156 -10.55 8.29 -21.36
CA ARG A 156 -9.29 7.97 -22.04
C ARG A 156 -9.23 8.58 -23.45
N GLU A 157 -10.32 8.49 -24.20
CA GLU A 157 -10.49 9.16 -25.49
C GLU A 157 -10.45 10.68 -25.35
N GLY A 158 -11.19 11.25 -24.40
CA GLY A 158 -11.23 12.70 -24.17
C GLY A 158 -9.89 13.33 -23.75
N ILE A 159 -8.98 12.52 -23.20
CA ILE A 159 -7.62 12.94 -22.84
C ILE A 159 -6.57 12.49 -23.86
N SER A 160 -6.93 11.93 -25.02
CA SER A 160 -5.97 11.32 -25.97
C SER A 160 -4.77 12.21 -26.29
N ASP A 161 -5.02 13.51 -26.46
CA ASP A 161 -4.04 14.52 -26.88
C ASP A 161 -3.17 15.05 -25.72
N CYS A 162 -3.42 14.58 -24.50
CA CYS A 162 -2.71 15.00 -23.31
C CYS A 162 -1.42 14.20 -23.15
N THR A 163 -0.30 14.90 -23.01
CA THR A 163 1.02 14.32 -22.74
C THR A 163 1.27 14.06 -21.25
N GLY A 164 0.37 14.52 -20.38
CA GLY A 164 0.36 14.23 -18.95
C GLY A 164 -0.99 14.54 -18.29
N ILE A 165 -1.28 13.85 -17.19
CA ILE A 165 -2.51 14.01 -16.41
C ILE A 165 -2.15 14.58 -15.03
N PHE A 166 -2.84 15.63 -14.60
CA PHE A 166 -2.74 16.17 -13.25
C PHE A 166 -3.98 15.81 -12.45
N ASP A 167 -3.75 15.29 -11.26
CA ASP A 167 -4.76 15.00 -10.26
C ASP A 167 -4.56 15.90 -9.03
N LEU A 168 -5.41 16.94 -9.00
CA LEU A 168 -5.37 18.02 -8.02
C LEU A 168 -6.43 17.88 -6.92
N GLU A 169 -6.95 16.67 -6.70
CA GLU A 169 -7.98 16.43 -5.67
C GLU A 169 -7.47 16.77 -4.27
N SER A 170 -8.37 17.19 -3.39
CA SER A 170 -8.03 17.41 -2.00
C SER A 170 -7.80 16.07 -1.28
N TRP A 171 -6.63 15.90 -0.65
CA TRP A 171 -6.32 14.71 0.15
C TRP A 171 -7.24 14.54 1.37
N LYS A 172 -7.81 15.65 1.88
CA LYS A 172 -8.69 15.65 3.07
C LYS A 172 -10.02 14.94 2.81
N ASP A 173 -10.42 14.86 1.56
CA ASP A 173 -11.73 14.36 1.14
C ASP A 173 -11.65 12.95 0.54
N GLU A 174 -10.43 12.44 0.28
CA GLU A 174 -10.19 11.08 -0.23
C GLU A 174 -9.67 10.18 0.88
N LEU A 175 -10.53 9.45 1.59
CA LEU A 175 -10.11 8.36 2.49
C LEU A 175 -10.81 7.06 2.12
N VAL A 176 -10.16 6.25 1.29
CA VAL A 176 -10.74 4.98 0.81
C VAL A 176 -10.10 3.81 1.55
N GLN A 177 -10.86 3.21 2.47
CA GLN A 177 -10.35 2.11 3.30
C GLN A 177 -10.36 0.75 2.59
N ASP A 178 -11.28 0.53 1.66
CA ASP A 178 -11.40 -0.69 0.87
C ASP A 178 -10.65 -0.59 -0.48
N LEU A 179 -10.96 -1.45 -1.46
CA LEU A 179 -10.27 -1.53 -2.77
C LEU A 179 -8.80 -1.97 -2.75
N ASN A 180 -8.30 -2.43 -1.60
CA ASN A 180 -6.94 -2.97 -1.46
C ASN A 180 -6.66 -4.13 -2.43
N GLY A 181 -7.65 -5.01 -2.66
CA GLY A 181 -7.55 -6.06 -3.69
C GLY A 181 -7.37 -5.55 -5.11
N CYS A 182 -7.82 -4.32 -5.42
CA CYS A 182 -7.67 -3.71 -6.74
C CYS A 182 -6.26 -3.23 -7.04
N ILE A 183 -5.61 -2.68 -6.01
CA ILE A 183 -4.36 -1.93 -6.15
C ILE A 183 -3.13 -2.75 -5.78
N ILE A 184 -3.31 -3.99 -5.32
CA ILE A 184 -2.22 -4.85 -4.83
C ILE A 184 -1.11 -5.07 -5.87
N SER A 185 -1.45 -5.22 -7.15
CA SER A 185 -0.46 -5.35 -8.23
C SER A 185 0.41 -4.10 -8.34
N TRP A 186 -0.21 -2.92 -8.30
CA TRP A 186 0.47 -1.64 -8.27
C TRP A 186 1.37 -1.52 -7.03
N VAL A 187 0.83 -1.78 -5.83
CA VAL A 187 1.58 -1.69 -4.56
C VAL A 187 2.82 -2.61 -4.58
N ARG A 188 2.65 -3.86 -5.01
CA ARG A 188 3.76 -4.83 -5.11
C ARG A 188 4.82 -4.38 -6.12
N SER A 189 4.40 -3.90 -7.30
CA SER A 189 5.34 -3.35 -8.29
C SER A 189 6.15 -2.16 -7.77
N ARG A 190 5.59 -1.36 -6.85
CA ARG A 190 6.27 -0.20 -6.28
C ARG A 190 7.16 -0.54 -5.11
N LEU A 191 6.72 -1.39 -4.19
CA LEU A 191 7.42 -1.63 -2.93
C LEU A 191 8.35 -2.84 -2.98
N ILE A 192 8.02 -3.86 -3.77
CA ILE A 192 8.74 -5.14 -3.82
C ILE A 192 8.86 -5.69 -5.25
N PRO A 193 9.36 -4.92 -6.23
CA PRO A 193 9.39 -5.31 -7.65
C PRO A 193 10.21 -6.58 -7.93
N HIS A 194 11.16 -6.92 -7.06
CA HIS A 194 12.03 -8.09 -7.20
C HIS A 194 11.43 -9.37 -6.62
N LEU A 195 10.35 -9.27 -5.84
CA LEU A 195 9.65 -10.43 -5.31
C LEU A 195 8.60 -10.88 -6.33
N THR A 196 8.98 -11.86 -7.14
CA THR A 196 8.05 -12.55 -8.05
C THR A 196 7.31 -13.62 -7.27
N PHE A 197 6.04 -13.36 -6.95
CA PHE A 197 5.15 -14.39 -6.44
C PHE A 197 4.65 -15.21 -7.62
N SER A 198 5.40 -16.24 -8.00
CA SER A 198 4.92 -17.19 -9.00
C SER A 198 3.61 -17.81 -8.51
N PRO A 199 2.52 -17.80 -9.31
CA PRO A 199 1.41 -18.68 -9.05
C PRO A 199 1.93 -20.12 -9.21
N LEU A 200 2.34 -20.77 -8.11
CA LEU A 200 2.78 -22.17 -8.18
C LEU A 200 1.63 -23.01 -8.75
N PRO A 201 1.93 -23.99 -9.62
CA PRO A 201 0.95 -24.90 -10.17
C PRO A 201 0.23 -25.67 -9.06
N TYR A 202 -1.05 -25.92 -9.27
CA TYR A 202 -1.96 -26.64 -8.36
C TYR A 202 -1.52 -28.08 -8.03
N SER A 203 -0.49 -28.63 -8.69
CA SER A 203 -0.28 -30.08 -8.82
C SER A 203 0.91 -30.66 -8.07
N SER A 204 1.51 -29.96 -7.09
CA SER A 204 2.65 -30.51 -6.36
C SER A 204 2.66 -30.12 -4.89
N PHE A 205 1.77 -30.70 -4.09
CA PHE A 205 1.89 -30.64 -2.63
C PHE A 205 1.55 -32.00 -2.01
N SER A 206 2.60 -32.79 -1.77
CA SER A 206 2.63 -33.63 -0.58
C SER A 206 2.69 -32.69 0.64
N PRO A 207 2.00 -32.98 1.75
CA PRO A 207 2.04 -32.10 2.91
C PRO A 207 3.49 -32.03 3.40
N PRO A 208 4.14 -30.86 3.43
CA PRO A 208 5.39 -30.75 4.16
C PRO A 208 5.01 -30.86 5.64
N HIS A 209 5.40 -31.95 6.30
CA HIS A 209 5.75 -31.84 7.70
C HIS A 209 6.74 -30.67 7.77
N PHE A 210 6.40 -29.62 8.52
CA PHE A 210 7.15 -28.36 8.54
C PHE A 210 8.64 -28.66 8.76
N ALA A 211 9.47 -28.58 7.72
CA ALA A 211 10.90 -28.86 7.82
C ALA A 211 11.67 -27.76 8.57
N ARG A 212 10.96 -26.68 8.93
CA ARG A 212 11.43 -25.49 9.65
C ARG A 212 10.30 -24.96 10.55
N PRO A 213 10.62 -24.17 11.58
CA PRO A 213 9.59 -23.48 12.38
C PRO A 213 8.64 -22.65 11.50
N ILE A 214 7.37 -22.57 11.90
CA ILE A 214 6.40 -21.66 11.29
C ILE A 214 6.75 -20.23 11.72
N SER A 215 6.99 -19.33 10.77
CA SER A 215 7.28 -17.93 11.08
C SER A 215 6.00 -17.14 11.32
N VAL A 216 5.96 -16.38 12.42
CA VAL A 216 4.79 -15.62 12.87
C VAL A 216 5.17 -14.16 13.05
N GLY A 217 4.59 -13.30 12.20
CA GLY A 217 4.76 -11.85 12.26
C GLY A 217 3.62 -11.20 13.04
N ILE A 218 3.94 -10.38 14.03
CA ILE A 218 2.96 -9.69 14.87
C ILE A 218 3.20 -8.19 14.76
N HIS A 219 2.16 -7.42 14.48
CA HIS A 219 2.23 -5.96 14.52
C HIS A 219 1.53 -5.40 15.77
N ILE A 220 2.27 -4.62 16.56
CA ILE A 220 1.77 -3.91 17.74
C ILE A 220 1.97 -2.40 17.52
N ARG A 221 0.88 -1.69 17.28
CA ARG A 221 0.85 -0.22 17.19
C ARG A 221 1.03 0.38 18.59
N TRP A 222 2.22 0.92 18.85
CA TRP A 222 2.58 1.53 20.12
C TRP A 222 2.93 3.01 19.99
N GLY A 223 3.91 3.40 19.16
CA GLY A 223 4.51 4.74 19.14
C GLY A 223 3.53 5.90 19.29
N ASP A 224 2.54 6.01 18.40
CA ASP A 224 1.52 7.06 18.42
C ASP A 224 0.32 6.80 19.35
N MET A 225 0.24 5.60 19.92
CA MET A 225 -0.84 5.11 20.78
C MET A 225 -0.33 4.77 22.18
N PHE A 226 0.71 5.44 22.67
CA PHE A 226 1.24 5.21 24.01
C PHE A 226 0.13 5.37 25.06
N ALA A 227 0.10 4.47 26.03
CA ALA A 227 -0.89 4.55 27.11
C ALA A 227 -0.63 5.84 27.93
N PRO A 228 -1.65 6.68 28.17
CA PRO A 228 -1.50 7.85 29.03
C PRO A 228 -1.01 7.46 30.43
N PRO A 229 -0.22 8.30 31.11
CA PRO A 229 0.22 8.04 32.47
C PRO A 229 -0.95 7.63 33.39
N GLY A 230 -0.78 6.55 34.14
CA GLY A 230 -1.82 6.02 35.04
C GLY A 230 -2.82 5.06 34.41
N THR A 231 -2.82 4.89 33.08
CA THR A 231 -3.64 3.87 32.41
C THR A 231 -2.93 2.51 32.46
N PRO A 232 -3.54 1.45 33.01
CA PRO A 232 -2.96 0.11 32.95
C PRO A 232 -2.78 -0.31 31.49
N ILE A 233 -1.57 -0.74 31.11
CA ILE A 233 -1.22 -1.12 29.72
C ILE A 233 -2.18 -2.20 29.19
N LEU A 234 -2.59 -3.15 30.04
CA LEU A 234 -3.53 -4.22 29.69
C LEU A 234 -4.97 -3.74 29.46
N ALA A 235 -5.34 -2.58 30.00
CA ALA A 235 -6.66 -1.97 29.81
C ALA A 235 -6.68 -0.98 28.63
N HIS A 236 -5.52 -0.66 28.06
CA HIS A 236 -5.41 0.29 26.96
C HIS A 236 -5.76 -0.37 25.62
N ASN A 237 -6.63 0.29 24.85
CA ASN A 237 -7.03 -0.19 23.54
C ASN A 237 -6.05 0.28 22.47
N PHE A 238 -5.16 -0.59 22.04
CA PHE A 238 -4.30 -0.37 20.88
C PHE A 238 -5.12 -0.52 19.58
N TYR A 239 -5.83 0.56 19.20
CA TYR A 239 -6.60 0.59 17.96
C TYR A 239 -5.71 0.22 16.75
N GLY A 240 -6.16 -0.73 15.94
CA GLY A 240 -5.37 -1.21 14.80
C GLY A 240 -4.32 -2.27 15.11
N SER A 241 -4.36 -2.88 16.31
CA SER A 241 -3.57 -4.05 16.72
C SER A 241 -4.43 -5.09 17.43
N PHE A 242 -3.99 -6.36 17.41
CA PHE A 242 -4.54 -7.42 18.26
C PHE A 242 -4.47 -7.05 19.75
N ASN A 243 -5.40 -7.57 20.56
CA ASN A 243 -5.20 -7.53 22.01
C ASN A 243 -4.28 -8.71 22.45
N PHE A 244 -3.58 -8.56 23.58
CA PHE A 244 -2.64 -9.58 24.06
C PHE A 244 -3.28 -10.96 24.27
N PRO A 245 -4.48 -11.08 24.87
CA PRO A 245 -5.14 -12.37 25.00
C PRO A 245 -5.38 -13.10 23.67
N GLU A 246 -5.79 -12.39 22.62
CA GLU A 246 -5.96 -12.94 21.27
C GLU A 246 -4.64 -13.41 20.69
N ILE A 247 -3.56 -12.62 20.85
CA ILE A 247 -2.22 -13.01 20.39
C ILE A 247 -1.80 -14.31 21.08
N ILE A 248 -1.87 -14.36 22.41
CA ILE A 248 -1.48 -15.54 23.20
C ILE A 248 -2.30 -16.77 22.79
N ARG A 249 -3.61 -16.62 22.60
CA ARG A 249 -4.48 -17.72 22.13
C ARG A 249 -3.98 -18.29 20.81
N VAL A 250 -3.76 -17.43 19.82
CA VAL A 250 -3.31 -17.83 18.48
C VAL A 250 -1.91 -18.44 18.51
N LEU A 251 -0.99 -17.91 19.32
CA LEU A 251 0.35 -18.49 19.48
C LEU A 251 0.29 -19.89 20.09
N THR A 252 -0.59 -20.14 21.07
CA THR A 252 -0.83 -21.47 21.61
C THR A 252 -1.37 -22.43 20.55
N ASP A 253 -2.37 -22.01 19.77
CA ASP A 253 -2.94 -22.82 18.70
C ASP A 253 -1.89 -23.14 17.61
N LEU A 254 -1.05 -22.17 17.24
CA LEU A 254 0.04 -22.34 16.29
C LEU A 254 1.12 -23.29 16.77
N ARG A 255 1.49 -23.25 18.05
CA ARG A 255 2.44 -24.20 18.64
C ARG A 255 1.91 -25.62 18.61
N ALA A 256 0.63 -25.80 18.96
CA ALA A 256 -0.02 -27.09 18.89
C ALA A 256 -0.06 -27.61 17.44
N TYR A 257 -0.31 -26.73 16.47
CA TYR A 257 -0.34 -27.07 15.05
C TYR A 257 1.06 -27.35 14.45
N ALA A 258 2.07 -26.57 14.83
CA ALA A 258 3.45 -26.74 14.37
C ALA A 258 4.12 -28.00 14.95
N GLY A 259 3.71 -28.44 16.13
CA GLY A 259 4.28 -29.60 16.79
C GLY A 259 5.77 -29.39 17.12
N PRO A 260 6.64 -30.40 16.93
CA PRO A 260 8.04 -30.35 17.36
C PRO A 260 8.90 -29.26 16.73
N THR A 261 8.51 -28.74 15.55
CA THR A 261 9.30 -27.70 14.86
C THR A 261 9.10 -26.32 15.45
N GLY A 262 8.04 -26.14 16.24
CA GLY A 262 7.75 -24.88 16.92
C GLY A 262 7.46 -23.71 15.97
N ILE A 263 7.53 -22.50 16.53
CA ILE A 263 7.27 -21.24 15.84
C ILE A 263 8.47 -20.30 16.00
N ALA A 264 8.70 -19.43 15.02
CA ALA A 264 9.67 -18.35 15.08
C ALA A 264 8.95 -17.00 15.05
N LEU A 265 9.16 -16.17 16.08
CA LEU A 265 8.42 -14.92 16.25
C LEU A 265 9.17 -13.73 15.66
N THR A 266 8.45 -12.89 14.92
CA THR A 266 8.89 -11.56 14.48
C THR A 266 7.87 -10.53 14.96
N ILE A 267 8.30 -9.54 15.73
CA ILE A 267 7.41 -8.52 16.29
C ILE A 267 7.80 -7.16 15.71
N ALA A 268 6.85 -6.49 15.05
CA ALA A 268 7.00 -5.11 14.62
C ALA A 268 6.30 -4.17 15.60
N MET A 269 7.05 -3.22 16.15
CA MET A 269 6.56 -2.25 17.12
C MET A 269 7.40 -0.98 17.05
N GLU A 270 6.82 0.08 16.50
CA GLU A 270 7.44 1.41 16.46
C GLU A 270 7.62 1.96 17.87
N ASP A 271 8.81 2.51 18.15
CA ASP A 271 9.24 2.98 19.47
C ASP A 271 9.06 1.93 20.56
N ALA A 272 9.52 0.71 20.26
CA ALA A 272 9.27 -0.49 21.07
C ALA A 272 9.48 -0.28 22.59
N ASN A 273 8.50 -0.76 23.36
CA ASN A 273 8.44 -0.66 24.80
C ASN A 273 8.52 -2.06 25.43
N HIS A 274 9.59 -2.29 26.20
CA HIS A 274 9.85 -3.58 26.83
C HIS A 274 8.72 -4.05 27.76
N ARG A 275 7.99 -3.14 28.43
CA ARG A 275 6.88 -3.51 29.33
C ARG A 275 5.69 -4.05 28.55
N VAL A 276 5.47 -3.53 27.35
CA VAL A 276 4.42 -4.00 26.45
C VAL A 276 4.81 -5.35 25.85
N LEU A 277 6.06 -5.49 25.40
CA LEU A 277 6.59 -6.76 24.88
C LEU A 277 6.54 -7.88 25.92
N ALA A 278 6.83 -7.57 27.20
CA ALA A 278 6.75 -8.52 28.30
C ALA A 278 5.34 -9.11 28.50
N LEU A 279 4.27 -8.45 28.04
CA LEU A 279 2.90 -8.95 28.15
C LEU A 279 2.63 -10.16 27.23
N LEU A 280 3.45 -10.36 26.20
CA LEU A 280 3.35 -11.55 25.35
C LEU A 280 3.82 -12.82 26.06
N ASN A 281 4.60 -12.66 27.14
CA ASN A 281 5.24 -13.78 27.85
C ASN A 281 6.13 -14.63 26.92
N GLU A 282 6.82 -13.98 25.98
CA GLU A 282 7.71 -14.59 24.99
C GLU A 282 9.16 -14.17 25.27
N THR A 283 10.08 -15.13 25.29
CA THR A 283 11.51 -14.87 25.58
C THR A 283 12.37 -14.82 24.33
N GLU A 284 11.90 -15.37 23.21
CA GLU A 284 12.64 -15.42 21.95
C GLU A 284 11.81 -14.84 20.80
N TYR A 285 12.24 -13.70 20.27
CA TYR A 285 11.63 -13.06 19.10
C TYR A 285 12.64 -12.15 18.39
N THR A 286 12.42 -11.96 17.09
CA THR A 286 13.08 -10.90 16.32
C THR A 286 12.27 -9.61 16.45
N LEU A 287 12.88 -8.53 16.95
CA LEU A 287 12.22 -7.23 17.05
C LEU A 287 12.52 -6.36 15.82
N LEU A 288 11.47 -5.91 15.15
CA LEU A 288 11.50 -4.90 14.11
C LEU A 288 11.07 -3.56 14.71
N ASN A 289 12.06 -2.74 15.03
CA ASN A 289 11.92 -1.40 15.60
C ASN A 289 13.03 -0.51 15.03
N SER A 290 13.21 -0.57 13.71
CA SER A 290 14.20 0.25 13.04
C SER A 290 13.80 1.72 13.13
N PRO A 291 14.76 2.65 13.21
CA PRO A 291 14.45 4.07 13.11
C PRO A 291 13.70 4.34 11.80
N HIS A 292 12.71 5.24 11.83
CA HIS A 292 11.69 5.38 10.79
C HIS A 292 12.24 5.48 9.34
N ALA A 293 13.47 5.95 9.12
CA ALA A 293 14.15 5.94 7.82
C ALA A 293 14.30 4.54 7.17
N ARG A 294 14.11 3.45 7.94
CA ARG A 294 14.10 2.05 7.48
C ARG A 294 12.73 1.38 7.63
N ALA A 295 11.64 2.15 7.74
CA ALA A 295 10.30 1.61 7.90
C ALA A 295 9.88 0.63 6.78
N LEU A 296 10.39 0.82 5.55
CA LEU A 296 10.15 -0.12 4.46
C LEU A 296 10.81 -1.48 4.72
N ASP A 297 12.01 -1.51 5.31
CA ASP A 297 12.74 -2.75 5.58
C ASP A 297 12.01 -3.57 6.65
N ASP A 298 11.53 -2.91 7.72
CA ASP A 298 10.72 -3.55 8.76
C ASP A 298 9.39 -4.07 8.20
N LEU A 299 8.73 -3.28 7.34
CA LEU A 299 7.50 -3.68 6.67
C LEU A 299 7.72 -4.91 5.77
N ILE A 300 8.81 -4.94 5.00
CA ILE A 300 9.19 -6.08 4.17
C ILE A 300 9.51 -7.29 5.06
N ALA A 301 10.35 -7.14 6.08
CA ALA A 301 10.74 -8.23 6.98
C ALA A 301 9.52 -8.83 7.70
N LEU A 302 8.61 -8.00 8.19
CA LEU A 302 7.36 -8.46 8.79
C LEU A 302 6.54 -9.25 7.76
N SER A 303 6.38 -8.73 6.54
CA SER A 303 5.54 -9.36 5.51
C SER A 303 5.94 -10.79 5.16
N GLN A 304 7.22 -11.15 5.31
CA GLN A 304 7.76 -12.48 4.93
C GLN A 304 7.34 -13.62 5.87
N ASN A 305 6.58 -13.35 6.93
CA ASN A 305 6.14 -14.39 7.85
C ASN A 305 5.01 -15.27 7.27
N ASP A 306 5.04 -16.58 7.55
CA ASP A 306 4.04 -17.55 7.11
C ASP A 306 2.66 -17.17 7.66
N VAL A 307 2.61 -16.74 8.92
CA VAL A 307 1.43 -16.22 9.60
C VAL A 307 1.63 -14.76 9.96
N LEU A 308 0.61 -13.93 9.76
CA LEU A 308 0.61 -12.52 10.13
C LEU A 308 -0.56 -12.23 11.06
N LEU A 309 -0.29 -11.66 12.23
CA LEU A 309 -1.30 -11.18 13.19
C LEU A 309 -1.35 -9.65 13.10
N LEU A 310 -2.37 -9.14 12.41
CA LEU A 310 -2.47 -7.72 12.06
C LEU A 310 -3.80 -7.13 12.54
N GLY A 311 -3.79 -5.93 13.11
CA GLY A 311 -5.06 -5.23 13.30
C GLY A 311 -5.63 -4.70 11.99
N GLU A 312 -6.89 -4.26 12.01
CA GLU A 312 -7.57 -3.60 10.87
C GLU A 312 -7.07 -2.16 10.64
N SER A 313 -5.75 -1.98 10.65
CA SER A 313 -5.05 -0.71 10.42
C SER A 313 -4.56 -0.60 8.97
N SER A 314 -4.27 0.63 8.55
CA SER A 314 -3.71 0.88 7.21
C SER A 314 -2.29 0.32 7.06
N PHE A 315 -1.50 0.29 8.15
CA PHE A 315 -0.21 -0.40 8.19
C PHE A 315 -0.38 -1.91 8.04
N GLY A 316 -1.27 -2.53 8.82
CA GLY A 316 -1.57 -3.96 8.70
C GLY A 316 -2.05 -4.36 7.31
N ALA A 317 -2.93 -3.55 6.70
CA ALA A 317 -3.35 -3.76 5.33
C ALA A 317 -2.16 -3.70 4.34
N LEU A 318 -1.26 -2.72 4.49
CA LEU A 318 -0.08 -2.60 3.62
C LEU A 318 0.87 -3.79 3.75
N VAL A 319 1.15 -4.25 4.97
CA VAL A 319 1.97 -5.45 5.22
C VAL A 319 1.34 -6.66 4.53
N HIS A 320 0.02 -6.83 4.63
CA HIS A 320 -0.69 -7.91 3.94
C HIS A 320 -0.61 -7.81 2.41
N LEU A 321 -0.73 -6.61 1.84
CA LEU A 321 -0.65 -6.40 0.39
C LEU A 321 0.68 -6.83 -0.22
N ILE A 322 1.79 -6.63 0.51
CA ILE A 322 3.12 -7.04 0.03
C ILE A 322 3.55 -8.43 0.49
N ALA A 323 2.79 -9.07 1.38
CA ALA A 323 3.13 -10.37 1.90
C ALA A 323 3.05 -11.47 0.82
N PRO A 324 3.99 -12.43 0.80
CA PRO A 324 3.85 -13.68 0.07
C PRO A 324 2.65 -14.49 0.56
N ARG A 325 2.50 -15.66 -0.05
CA ARG A 325 1.55 -16.68 0.37
C ARG A 325 1.67 -17.00 1.86
N GLY A 326 0.55 -17.39 2.46
CA GLY A 326 0.45 -17.69 3.89
C GLY A 326 -0.92 -17.35 4.44
N LEU A 327 -0.99 -17.08 5.73
CA LEU A 327 -2.21 -16.77 6.45
C LEU A 327 -2.11 -15.42 7.15
N THR A 328 -3.03 -14.50 6.88
CA THR A 328 -3.21 -13.29 7.68
C THR A 328 -4.43 -13.46 8.57
N LEU A 329 -4.20 -13.40 9.88
CA LEU A 329 -5.25 -13.25 10.87
C LEU A 329 -5.44 -11.76 11.16
N VAL A 330 -6.68 -11.29 11.07
CA VAL A 330 -7.01 -9.87 11.20
C VAL A 330 -7.90 -9.66 12.43
N LYS A 331 -7.55 -8.72 13.31
CA LYS A 331 -8.45 -8.33 14.41
C LYS A 331 -9.74 -7.74 13.86
N GLY A 332 -10.88 -8.08 14.48
CA GLY A 332 -12.19 -7.54 14.15
C GLY A 332 -13.00 -8.49 13.27
N ASP A 333 -13.95 -7.92 12.55
CA ASP A 333 -14.93 -8.61 11.70
C ASP A 333 -14.89 -8.15 10.23
N GLY A 334 -13.95 -7.26 9.87
CA GLY A 334 -13.76 -6.80 8.50
C GLY A 334 -14.69 -5.67 8.06
N LYS A 335 -15.36 -5.00 9.00
CA LYS A 335 -16.29 -3.89 8.74
C LYS A 335 -15.72 -2.76 7.87
N PHE A 336 -14.41 -2.51 7.93
CA PHE A 336 -13.79 -1.42 7.16
C PHE A 336 -13.37 -1.85 5.75
N GLY A 337 -13.51 -3.13 5.39
CA GLY A 337 -13.22 -3.63 4.04
C GLY A 337 -11.75 -3.59 3.63
N LYS A 338 -10.83 -3.30 4.55
CA LYS A 338 -9.38 -3.16 4.24
C LYS A 338 -8.73 -4.44 3.69
N PHE A 339 -9.30 -5.61 3.99
CA PHE A 339 -8.81 -6.90 3.51
C PHE A 339 -9.79 -7.56 2.53
N ALA A 340 -10.80 -6.81 2.05
CA ALA A 340 -11.74 -7.32 1.07
C ALA A 340 -11.04 -7.59 -0.27
N ASN A 341 -11.35 -8.73 -0.89
CA ASN A 341 -10.85 -9.14 -2.20
C ASN A 341 -9.30 -9.21 -2.32
N THR A 342 -8.57 -9.35 -1.21
CA THR A 342 -7.10 -9.45 -1.23
C THR A 342 -6.60 -10.90 -1.25
N SER A 343 -7.47 -11.87 -0.96
CA SER A 343 -7.08 -13.29 -0.87
C SER A 343 -6.61 -13.88 -2.20
N GLY A 344 -7.20 -13.44 -3.33
CA GLY A 344 -6.88 -13.90 -4.69
C GLY A 344 -5.43 -13.69 -5.16
N PHE A 345 -4.54 -13.18 -4.31
CA PHE A 345 -3.12 -12.95 -4.56
C PHE A 345 -2.20 -13.89 -3.78
N GLY A 346 -2.75 -15.01 -3.31
CA GLY A 346 -1.99 -16.15 -2.78
C GLY A 346 -1.93 -16.22 -1.26
N ARG A 347 -2.55 -15.29 -0.52
CA ARG A 347 -2.55 -15.27 0.95
C ARG A 347 -3.97 -15.33 1.51
N HIS A 348 -4.24 -16.27 2.40
CA HIS A 348 -5.53 -16.38 3.07
C HIS A 348 -5.73 -15.25 4.08
N VAL A 349 -6.97 -14.83 4.27
CA VAL A 349 -7.37 -13.84 5.27
C VAL A 349 -8.46 -14.46 6.13
N VAL A 350 -8.27 -14.44 7.44
CA VAL A 350 -9.28 -14.86 8.42
C VAL A 350 -9.42 -13.77 9.47
N PHE A 351 -10.65 -13.33 9.70
CA PHE A 351 -10.96 -12.36 10.74
C PHE A 351 -11.11 -13.07 12.08
N MET A 352 -10.61 -12.47 13.16
CA MET A 352 -10.62 -13.10 14.49
C MET A 352 -12.01 -13.37 15.03
N SER A 353 -13.02 -12.61 14.60
CA SER A 353 -14.42 -12.91 14.93
C SER A 353 -14.85 -14.31 14.49
N ASN A 354 -14.20 -14.86 13.45
CA ASN A 354 -14.55 -16.13 12.81
C ASN A 354 -13.45 -17.20 12.96
N TYR A 355 -12.31 -16.85 13.57
CA TYR A 355 -11.15 -17.73 13.66
C TYR A 355 -11.41 -18.94 14.56
N THR A 356 -10.98 -20.09 14.07
CA THR A 356 -10.86 -21.36 14.79
C THR A 356 -9.47 -21.96 14.58
N PRO A 357 -8.98 -22.84 15.48
CA PRO A 357 -7.71 -23.54 15.27
C PRO A 357 -7.65 -24.35 13.96
N ALA A 358 -8.81 -24.76 13.44
CA ALA A 358 -8.93 -25.46 12.16
C ALA A 358 -8.49 -24.62 10.95
N ASP A 359 -8.56 -23.29 11.05
CA ASP A 359 -8.15 -22.37 9.98
C ASP A 359 -6.64 -22.38 9.75
N LEU A 360 -5.85 -22.88 10.71
CA LEU A 360 -4.40 -23.05 10.53
C LEU A 360 -4.06 -24.00 9.39
N ARG A 361 -4.98 -24.91 9.01
CA ARG A 361 -4.84 -25.77 7.82
C ARG A 361 -4.72 -24.98 6.53
N LEU A 362 -5.21 -23.73 6.48
CA LEU A 362 -5.07 -22.86 5.31
C LEU A 362 -3.62 -22.54 4.95
N LEU A 363 -2.67 -22.72 5.88
CA LEU A 363 -1.23 -22.63 5.58
C LEU A 363 -0.77 -23.65 4.52
N GLN A 364 -1.51 -24.74 4.37
CA GLN A 364 -1.20 -25.82 3.42
C GLN A 364 -2.10 -25.78 2.18
N VAL A 365 -3.15 -24.96 2.18
CA VAL A 365 -4.13 -24.88 1.09
C VAL A 365 -3.70 -23.78 0.12
N PRO A 366 -3.52 -24.07 -1.17
CA PRO A 366 -3.31 -23.03 -2.17
C PRO A 366 -4.51 -22.08 -2.20
N VAL A 367 -4.28 -20.77 -2.28
CA VAL A 367 -5.40 -19.86 -2.56
C VAL A 367 -5.77 -20.00 -4.03
N GLU A 368 -7.04 -20.32 -4.31
CA GLU A 368 -7.51 -20.34 -5.68
C GLU A 368 -7.44 -18.95 -6.28
N HIS A 369 -6.68 -18.80 -7.37
CA HIS A 369 -6.75 -17.59 -8.18
C HIS A 369 -8.13 -17.54 -8.83
N GLN A 370 -9.01 -16.66 -8.32
CA GLN A 370 -10.17 -16.23 -9.09
C GLN A 370 -9.65 -15.46 -10.30
N THR A 371 -9.54 -16.16 -11.43
CA THR A 371 -9.33 -15.53 -12.72
C THR A 371 -10.56 -14.67 -12.99
N ARG A 372 -10.37 -13.36 -13.12
CA ARG A 372 -11.42 -12.45 -13.61
C ARG A 372 -11.74 -12.87 -15.04
N GLY A 373 -12.84 -13.58 -15.20
CA GLY A 373 -13.33 -14.01 -16.51
C GLY A 373 -14.76 -14.51 -16.41
N GLY A 374 -15.70 -13.67 -16.85
CA GLY A 374 -17.05 -14.09 -17.21
C GLY A 374 -18.07 -14.06 -16.07
N GLY A 375 -19.10 -13.23 -16.25
CA GLY A 375 -20.31 -13.31 -15.45
C GLY A 375 -20.84 -14.75 -15.38
N GLY A 376 -21.12 -15.19 -14.17
CA GLY A 376 -21.68 -16.51 -13.93
C GLY A 376 -21.69 -16.80 -12.43
N LYS A 377 -22.80 -16.45 -11.78
CA LYS A 377 -23.12 -16.89 -10.41
C LYS A 377 -22.74 -18.37 -10.25
N LYS A 378 -21.82 -18.68 -9.35
CA LYS A 378 -21.81 -19.97 -8.66
C LYS A 378 -21.61 -19.69 -7.18
N SER A 379 -22.68 -19.89 -6.43
CA SER A 379 -22.64 -19.97 -4.98
C SER A 379 -21.70 -21.09 -4.57
N LEU A 380 -20.85 -20.84 -3.58
CA LEU A 380 -20.16 -21.92 -2.87
C LEU A 380 -21.23 -22.79 -2.19
N GLN A 381 -21.48 -23.97 -2.74
CA GLN A 381 -21.93 -25.10 -1.94
C GLN A 381 -20.69 -25.74 -1.32
N ILE A 382 -20.58 -25.62 0.00
CA ILE A 382 -19.69 -26.45 0.79
C ILE A 382 -20.25 -27.87 0.71
N VAL A 383 -19.60 -28.73 -0.07
CA VAL A 383 -19.90 -30.16 -0.05
C VAL A 383 -19.24 -30.74 1.20
N SER A 384 -20.08 -30.98 2.21
CA SER A 384 -19.76 -31.90 3.30
C SER A 384 -19.56 -33.29 2.70
N SER A 385 -18.32 -33.78 2.67
CA SER A 385 -18.03 -35.21 2.52
C SER A 385 -16.61 -35.43 3.01
N ILE A 386 -16.48 -35.99 4.21
CA ILE A 386 -15.62 -37.12 4.56
C ILE A 386 -16.05 -37.53 5.98
N MET A 387 -16.65 -38.72 6.03
CA MET A 387 -16.76 -39.57 7.22
C MET A 387 -15.37 -40.03 7.67
#